data_AF-A0A914F5M9-F1
#
_entry.id   AF-A0A914F5M9-F1
#
_cell.length_a   1.000
_cell.length_b   1.000
_cell.length_c   1.000
_cell.angle_alpha   90.00
_cell.angle_beta   90.00
_cell.angle_gamma   90.00
#
_symmetry.space_group_name_H-M   'P 1'
#
loop_
_entity.id
_entity.type
_entity.pdbx_description
1 polymer ?
#
loop_
_entity_poly.entity_id
_entity_poly.type
_entity_poly.pdbx_seq_one_letter_code
_entity_poly.pdbx_strand_id
1 'polypeptide(L)'
;MDIEHKWVIGIAFFPAAFYTILIVMDQQITAVIVNRKDNKLKKGYGYHLDLFIITILVLICSILGLPFYVAATVLSVMHVDSLKVESECAAPGEKPQFLGVKEQRLTAILSHVIILCSVFLTSLIKLVPLPVLTGIFLYMGVVSLLGQQFVQRIALLFMPIKHQPDYTWLRTVKMKRVHLFTIIQIASIVALFAVKFTKSISMVFPLMLVLMVIIRMYLLEKIFTPQELVALDDKVCGFTEIMTPPTKRRPKVILNSATDEESAAFRPRAKSRNGSVPFTP
;
A
#
# COMPACT_ATOMS: atom_id res chain seq x y z
N MET A 1 -9.40 5.75 51.57
CA MET A 1 -9.79 5.12 50.29
C MET A 1 -8.88 5.53 49.12
N ASP A 2 -7.86 6.37 49.34
CA ASP A 2 -7.06 6.98 48.26
C ASP A 2 -5.85 6.15 47.79
N ILE A 3 -5.47 5.11 48.57
CA ILE A 3 -4.30 4.28 48.27
C ILE A 3 -4.63 3.31 47.13
N GLU A 4 -5.84 2.76 47.06
CA GLU A 4 -6.23 1.85 45.98
C GLU A 4 -6.21 2.52 44.60
N HIS A 5 -6.58 3.81 44.50
CA HIS A 5 -6.58 4.53 43.22
C HIS A 5 -5.18 4.74 42.63
N LYS A 6 -4.14 4.97 43.45
CA LYS A 6 -2.77 5.18 42.94
C LYS A 6 -2.17 3.91 42.34
N TRP A 7 -2.47 2.74 42.93
CA TRP A 7 -2.05 1.44 42.37
C TRP A 7 -2.76 1.14 41.06
N VAL A 8 -4.06 1.48 40.95
CA VAL A 8 -4.82 1.33 39.71
C VAL A 8 -4.25 2.18 38.58
N ILE A 9 -3.81 3.42 38.85
CA ILE A 9 -3.14 4.28 37.85
C ILE A 9 -1.83 3.64 37.36
N GLY A 10 -1.04 3.05 38.28
CA GLY A 10 0.19 2.33 37.93
C GLY A 10 -0.08 1.07 37.09
N ILE A 11 -1.11 0.30 37.42
CA ILE A 11 -1.50 -0.91 36.67
C ILE A 11 -2.07 -0.52 35.29
N ALA A 12 -2.83 0.57 35.19
CA ALA A 12 -3.43 1.06 33.95
C ALA A 12 -2.40 1.56 32.94
N PHE A 13 -1.18 1.90 33.37
CA PHE A 13 -0.09 2.27 32.48
C PHE A 13 0.27 1.15 31.50
N PHE A 14 0.29 -0.11 31.95
CA PHE A 14 0.63 -1.25 31.09
C PHE A 14 -0.34 -1.43 29.91
N PRO A 15 -1.67 -1.58 30.10
CA PRO A 15 -2.60 -1.69 29.00
C PRO A 15 -2.63 -0.42 28.13
N ALA A 16 -2.44 0.77 28.70
CA ALA A 16 -2.35 2.01 27.92
C ALA A 16 -1.10 2.04 27.01
N ALA A 17 0.05 1.59 27.52
CA ALA A 17 1.27 1.46 26.74
C ALA A 17 1.12 0.45 25.60
N PHE A 18 0.53 -0.72 25.87
CA PHE A 18 0.17 -1.68 24.83
C PHE A 18 -0.75 -1.04 23.79
N TYR A 19 -1.86 -0.43 24.23
CA TYR A 19 -2.84 0.19 23.34
C TYR A 19 -2.23 1.26 22.41
N THR A 20 -1.34 2.08 22.95
CA THR A 20 -0.59 3.09 22.20
C THR A 20 0.25 2.45 21.10
N ILE A 21 0.97 1.37 21.40
CA ILE A 21 1.76 0.63 20.40
C ILE A 21 0.84 0.06 19.31
N LEU A 22 -0.35 -0.43 19.66
CA LEU A 22 -1.29 -0.97 18.66
C LEU A 22 -1.75 0.11 17.69
N ILE A 23 -2.17 1.28 18.20
CA ILE A 23 -2.64 2.40 17.37
C ILE A 23 -1.52 2.90 16.45
N VAL A 24 -0.32 3.09 17.00
CA VAL A 24 0.83 3.57 16.21
C VAL A 24 1.14 2.58 15.09
N MET A 25 1.23 1.28 15.41
CA MET A 25 1.55 0.26 14.40
C MET A 25 0.48 0.17 13.33
N ASP A 26 -0.79 0.15 13.72
CA ASP A 26 -1.90 0.01 12.79
C ASP A 26 -2.00 1.23 11.85
N GLN A 27 -1.80 2.44 12.39
CA GLN A 27 -1.75 3.64 11.57
C GLN A 27 -0.58 3.63 10.60
N GLN A 28 0.62 3.29 11.06
CA GLN A 28 1.82 3.27 10.21
C GLN A 28 1.70 2.21 9.11
N ILE A 29 1.24 1.01 9.44
CA ILE A 29 1.00 -0.05 8.46
C ILE A 29 -0.04 0.39 7.43
N THR A 30 -1.17 0.93 7.89
CA THR A 30 -2.23 1.41 7.00
C THR A 30 -1.75 2.55 6.09
N ALA A 31 -1.03 3.53 6.65
CA ALA A 31 -0.49 4.64 5.90
C ALA A 31 0.53 4.20 4.86
N VAL A 32 1.41 3.24 5.18
CA VAL A 32 2.38 2.68 4.22
C VAL A 32 1.69 1.91 3.10
N ILE A 33 0.63 1.15 3.41
CA ILE A 33 -0.15 0.41 2.40
C ILE A 33 -0.85 1.38 1.44
N VAL A 34 -1.47 2.44 1.96
CA VAL A 34 -2.15 3.46 1.16
C VAL A 34 -1.16 4.28 0.32
N ASN A 35 -0.01 4.62 0.90
CA ASN A 35 1.04 5.43 0.26
C ASN A 35 2.00 4.62 -0.62
N ARG A 36 1.63 3.39 -1.01
CA ARG A 36 2.47 2.55 -1.86
C ARG A 36 2.75 3.26 -3.19
N LYS A 37 3.98 3.14 -3.68
CA LYS A 37 4.45 3.79 -4.92
C LYS A 37 3.60 3.41 -6.13
N ASP A 38 3.02 2.20 -6.12
CA ASP A 38 2.05 1.71 -7.11
C ASP A 38 0.86 2.64 -7.31
N ASN A 39 0.42 3.36 -6.27
CA ASN A 39 -0.73 4.25 -6.34
C ASN A 39 -0.40 5.60 -7.01
N LYS A 40 0.88 5.85 -7.35
CA LYS A 40 1.35 7.07 -8.06
C LYS A 40 0.77 8.37 -7.47
N LEU A 41 0.73 8.48 -6.15
CA LEU A 41 0.25 9.66 -5.44
C LEU A 41 1.15 10.87 -5.74
N LYS A 42 0.54 12.04 -5.91
CA LYS A 42 1.22 13.28 -6.35
C LYS A 42 1.58 14.18 -5.16
N LYS A 43 0.83 14.11 -4.05
CA LYS A 43 1.12 14.90 -2.83
C LYS A 43 2.11 14.16 -1.93
N GLY A 44 2.88 14.93 -1.17
CA GLY A 44 3.88 14.41 -0.24
C GLY A 44 3.28 13.68 0.98
N TYR A 45 4.13 12.97 1.70
CA TYR A 45 3.75 12.14 2.84
C TYR A 45 3.50 12.94 4.11
N GLY A 46 2.57 12.47 4.94
CA GLY A 46 2.14 13.14 6.18
C GLY A 46 2.13 12.26 7.43
N TYR A 47 3.02 11.26 7.55
CA TYR A 47 2.99 10.26 8.64
C TYR A 47 3.01 10.86 10.06
N HIS A 48 3.82 11.90 10.29
CA HIS A 48 3.89 12.54 11.61
C HIS A 48 2.64 13.35 11.95
N LEU A 49 2.09 14.07 10.95
CA LEU A 49 0.88 14.86 11.13
C LEU A 49 -0.32 13.94 11.43
N ASP A 50 -0.38 12.82 10.74
CA ASP A 50 -1.40 11.79 10.90
C ASP A 50 -1.38 11.19 12.32
N LEU A 51 -0.19 10.82 12.82
CA LEU A 51 -0.03 10.35 14.19
C LEU A 51 -0.39 11.41 15.25
N PHE A 52 -0.04 12.67 15.01
CA PHE A 52 -0.41 13.78 15.90
C PHE A 52 -1.92 13.98 15.97
N ILE A 53 -2.62 13.97 14.83
CA ILE A 53 -4.08 14.11 14.77
C ILE A 53 -4.78 12.95 15.50
N ILE A 54 -4.32 11.72 15.30
CA ILE A 54 -4.90 10.55 15.98
C ILE A 54 -4.69 10.62 17.48
N THR A 55 -3.53 11.09 17.94
CA THR A 55 -3.26 11.28 19.37
C THR A 55 -4.25 12.26 20.01
N ILE A 56 -4.52 13.39 19.34
CA ILE A 56 -5.52 14.36 19.77
C ILE A 56 -6.92 13.74 19.77
N LEU A 57 -7.28 12.99 18.72
CA LEU A 57 -8.59 12.35 18.61
C LEU A 57 -8.81 11.31 19.72
N VAL A 58 -7.81 10.49 20.02
CA VAL A 58 -7.84 9.51 21.11
C VAL A 58 -8.01 10.20 22.46
N LEU A 59 -7.34 11.33 22.69
CA LEU A 59 -7.51 12.13 23.90
C LEU A 59 -8.95 12.64 24.05
N ILE A 60 -9.53 13.18 22.97
CA ILE A 60 -10.92 13.66 22.95
C ILE A 60 -11.90 12.49 23.21
N CYS A 61 -11.72 11.34 22.53
CA CYS A 61 -12.54 10.15 22.75
C CYS A 61 -12.43 9.65 24.19
N SER A 62 -11.24 9.70 24.79
CA SER A 62 -11.00 9.30 26.18
C SER A 62 -11.76 10.17 27.17
N ILE A 63 -11.86 11.49 26.94
CA ILE A 63 -12.60 12.42 27.80
C ILE A 63 -14.11 12.20 27.66
N LEU A 64 -14.58 11.91 26.44
CA LEU A 64 -15.99 11.69 26.13
C LEU A 64 -16.49 10.26 26.44
N GLY A 65 -15.60 9.33 26.81
CA GLY A 65 -15.93 7.93 27.06
C GLY A 65 -16.35 7.16 25.79
N LEU A 66 -15.96 7.64 24.62
CA LEU A 66 -16.26 7.03 23.33
C LEU A 66 -15.24 5.92 23.01
N PRO A 67 -15.62 4.89 22.23
CA PRO A 67 -14.67 3.91 21.75
C PRO A 67 -13.56 4.60 20.94
N PHE A 68 -12.33 4.14 21.15
CA PHE A 68 -11.17 4.66 20.46
C PHE A 68 -11.23 4.40 18.96
N TYR A 69 -10.68 5.33 18.19
CA TYR A 69 -10.61 5.26 16.74
C TYR A 69 -9.36 4.48 16.29
N VAL A 70 -9.54 3.60 15.30
CA VAL A 70 -8.48 2.74 14.74
C VAL A 70 -8.49 2.84 13.21
N ALA A 71 -7.32 2.64 12.57
CA ALA A 71 -7.18 2.81 11.14
C ALA A 71 -7.88 1.67 10.38
N ALA A 72 -8.77 2.00 9.45
CA ALA A 72 -9.47 0.98 8.66
C ALA A 72 -8.70 0.69 7.36
N THR A 73 -7.78 -0.29 7.38
CA THR A 73 -6.92 -0.60 6.22
C THR A 73 -7.70 -0.96 4.95
N VAL A 74 -8.63 -1.92 5.04
CA VAL A 74 -9.41 -2.40 3.87
C VAL A 74 -10.25 -1.25 3.29
N LEU A 75 -10.92 -0.48 4.15
CA LEU A 75 -11.74 0.64 3.71
C LEU A 75 -10.90 1.74 3.06
N SER A 76 -9.71 2.02 3.59
CA SER A 76 -8.79 3.02 3.03
C SER A 76 -8.26 2.59 1.66
N VAL A 77 -7.91 1.31 1.50
CA VAL A 77 -7.49 0.75 0.21
C VAL A 77 -8.63 0.81 -0.80
N MET A 78 -9.85 0.42 -0.41
CA MET A 78 -11.02 0.50 -1.28
C MET A 78 -11.37 1.94 -1.67
N HIS A 79 -11.20 2.88 -0.74
CA HIS A 79 -11.40 4.30 -1.04
C HIS A 79 -10.43 4.80 -2.10
N VAL A 80 -9.15 4.46 -1.97
CA VAL A 80 -8.13 4.80 -2.97
C VAL A 80 -8.38 4.09 -4.30
N ASP A 81 -8.81 2.83 -4.26
CA ASP A 81 -9.15 2.04 -5.45
C ASP A 81 -10.30 2.68 -6.24
N SER A 82 -11.34 3.18 -5.56
CA SER A 82 -12.45 3.89 -6.19
C SER A 82 -12.07 5.23 -6.84
N LEU A 83 -10.89 5.77 -6.50
CA LEU A 83 -10.36 7.03 -7.02
C LEU A 83 -9.26 6.84 -8.07
N LYS A 84 -9.01 5.59 -8.47
CA LYS A 84 -8.06 5.25 -9.54
C LYS A 84 -8.59 5.72 -10.89
N VAL A 85 -7.69 6.29 -11.68
CA VAL A 85 -7.96 6.70 -13.06
C VAL A 85 -7.12 5.83 -13.97
N GLU A 86 -7.80 5.07 -14.81
CA GLU A 86 -7.21 4.27 -15.87
C GLU A 86 -7.24 5.03 -17.20
N SER A 87 -6.26 4.76 -18.07
CA SER A 87 -6.18 5.39 -19.39
C SER A 87 -7.33 4.91 -20.28
N GLU A 88 -8.07 5.84 -20.88
CA GLU A 88 -9.08 5.53 -21.91
C GLU A 88 -8.44 5.27 -23.29
N CYS A 89 -7.16 5.62 -23.48
CA CYS A 89 -6.45 5.43 -24.74
C CYS A 89 -5.54 4.20 -24.68
N ALA A 90 -6.13 3.00 -24.63
CA ALA A 90 -5.44 1.79 -25.01
C ALA A 90 -5.82 1.44 -26.45
N ALA A 91 -4.84 1.24 -27.33
CA ALA A 91 -5.10 0.63 -28.63
C ALA A 91 -5.78 -0.74 -28.41
N PRO A 92 -6.66 -1.23 -29.31
CA PRO A 92 -7.35 -2.51 -29.14
C PRO A 92 -6.35 -3.64 -28.87
N GLY A 93 -6.34 -4.17 -27.64
CA GLY A 93 -5.42 -5.25 -27.21
C GLY A 93 -4.35 -4.86 -26.19
N GLU A 94 -4.16 -3.57 -25.87
CA GLU A 94 -3.28 -3.14 -24.77
C GLU A 94 -4.05 -3.06 -23.44
N LYS A 95 -3.43 -3.48 -22.33
CA LYS A 95 -4.05 -3.36 -21.01
C LYS A 95 -4.15 -1.87 -20.63
N PRO A 96 -5.27 -1.41 -20.03
CA PRO A 96 -5.43 -0.01 -19.66
C PRO A 96 -4.26 0.42 -18.75
N GLN A 97 -3.55 1.47 -19.15
CA GLN A 97 -2.42 1.96 -18.36
C GLN A 97 -2.94 2.77 -17.17
N PHE A 98 -2.44 2.45 -15.98
CA PHE A 98 -2.80 3.18 -14.76
C PHE A 98 -2.14 4.57 -14.72
N LEU A 99 -2.95 5.64 -14.86
CA LEU A 99 -2.47 7.04 -14.88
C LEU A 99 -2.21 7.60 -13.48
N GLY A 100 -2.97 7.15 -12.48
CA GLY A 100 -2.80 7.56 -11.08
C GLY A 100 -4.12 7.73 -10.33
N VAL A 101 -4.05 8.18 -9.07
CA VAL A 101 -5.21 8.40 -8.19
C VAL A 101 -5.59 9.88 -8.13
N LYS A 102 -6.89 10.18 -8.17
CA LYS A 102 -7.41 11.53 -7.89
C LYS A 102 -7.44 11.77 -6.37
N GLU A 103 -6.53 12.59 -5.87
CA GLU A 103 -6.45 12.93 -4.44
C GLU A 103 -7.47 14.00 -4.04
N GLN A 104 -8.60 13.58 -3.48
CA GLN A 104 -9.69 14.45 -3.08
C GLN A 104 -9.90 14.42 -1.55
N ARG A 105 -10.14 15.59 -0.96
CA ARG A 105 -10.50 15.71 0.48
C ARG A 105 -12.01 15.67 0.72
N LEU A 106 -12.78 16.08 -0.28
CA LEU A 106 -14.23 16.23 -0.19
C LEU A 106 -14.95 14.90 0.05
N THR A 107 -14.49 13.81 -0.58
CA THR A 107 -15.10 12.49 -0.47
C THR A 107 -15.07 11.97 0.97
N ALA A 108 -13.95 12.14 1.67
CA ALA A 108 -13.80 11.77 3.07
C ALA A 108 -14.62 12.66 4.01
N ILE A 109 -14.68 13.97 3.77
CA ILE A 109 -15.51 14.88 4.58
C ILE A 109 -16.99 14.54 4.40
N LEU A 110 -17.42 14.35 3.14
CA LEU A 110 -18.80 14.03 2.81
C LEU A 110 -19.24 12.70 3.42
N SER A 111 -18.38 11.67 3.40
CA SER A 111 -18.72 10.38 4.03
C SER A 111 -18.96 10.52 5.54
N HIS A 112 -18.12 11.27 6.26
CA HIS A 112 -18.30 11.51 7.70
C HIS A 112 -19.54 12.36 7.99
N VAL A 113 -19.85 13.36 7.15
CA VAL A 113 -21.08 14.15 7.26
C VAL A 113 -22.32 13.26 7.05
N ILE A 114 -22.29 12.36 6.06
CA ILE A 114 -23.39 11.41 5.81
C ILE A 114 -23.53 10.42 6.98
N ILE A 115 -22.42 9.94 7.55
CA ILE A 115 -22.44 9.09 8.75
C ILE A 115 -23.07 9.84 9.93
N LEU A 116 -22.74 11.12 10.13
CA LEU A 116 -23.37 11.93 11.18
C LEU A 116 -24.87 12.16 10.91
N CYS A 117 -25.24 12.43 9.66
CA CYS A 117 -26.63 12.62 9.24
C CYS A 117 -27.45 11.31 9.26
N SER A 118 -26.79 10.14 9.27
CA SER A 118 -27.45 8.82 9.21
C SER A 118 -28.46 8.58 10.33
N VAL A 119 -28.29 9.23 11.49
CA VAL A 119 -29.23 9.16 12.61
C VAL A 119 -30.63 9.61 12.18
N PHE A 120 -30.74 10.66 11.36
CA PHE A 120 -32.02 11.13 10.83
C PHE A 120 -32.59 10.20 9.74
N LEU A 121 -31.72 9.50 9.00
CA LEU A 121 -32.10 8.57 7.94
C LEU A 121 -32.30 7.13 8.44
N THR A 122 -32.36 6.91 9.75
CA THR A 122 -32.49 5.57 10.36
C THR A 122 -33.69 4.78 9.80
N SER A 123 -34.81 5.45 9.52
CA SER A 123 -36.00 4.80 8.93
C SER A 123 -35.72 4.19 7.56
N LEU A 124 -34.85 4.81 6.76
CA LEU A 124 -34.44 4.31 5.45
C LEU A 124 -33.38 3.21 5.57
N ILE A 125 -32.40 3.37 6.46
CA ILE A 125 -31.29 2.41 6.65
C ILE A 125 -31.81 1.04 7.11
N LYS A 126 -32.89 1.01 7.90
CA LYS A 126 -33.55 -0.23 8.34
C LYS A 126 -34.09 -1.09 7.19
N LEU A 127 -34.36 -0.52 6.02
CA LEU A 127 -34.81 -1.28 4.86
C LEU A 127 -33.67 -2.10 4.24
N VAL A 128 -32.41 -1.77 4.55
CA VAL A 128 -31.26 -2.46 3.97
C VAL A 128 -31.02 -3.77 4.73
N PRO A 129 -31.20 -4.93 4.08
CA PRO A 129 -31.08 -6.22 4.76
C PRO A 129 -29.60 -6.54 5.05
N LEU A 130 -29.32 -7.08 6.24
CA LEU A 130 -27.97 -7.48 6.68
C LEU A 130 -27.21 -8.36 5.67
N PRO A 131 -27.83 -9.33 4.96
CA PRO A 131 -27.17 -10.10 3.91
C PRO A 131 -26.50 -9.26 2.82
N VAL A 132 -27.07 -8.11 2.46
CA VAL A 132 -26.50 -7.22 1.43
C VAL A 132 -25.21 -6.58 1.95
N LEU A 133 -25.19 -6.12 3.21
CA LEU A 133 -23.97 -5.56 3.82
C LEU A 133 -22.86 -6.61 3.87
N THR A 134 -23.19 -7.85 4.25
CA THR A 134 -22.23 -8.96 4.25
C THR A 134 -21.66 -9.23 2.85
N GLY A 135 -22.48 -9.16 1.81
CA GLY A 135 -22.03 -9.27 0.42
C GLY A 135 -21.07 -8.16 0.01
N ILE A 136 -21.36 -6.92 0.40
CA ILE A 136 -20.49 -5.75 0.15
C ILE A 136 -19.16 -5.89 0.91
N PHE A 137 -19.19 -6.32 2.18
CA PHE A 137 -17.97 -6.59 2.96
C PHE A 137 -17.12 -7.70 2.35
N LEU A 138 -17.74 -8.78 1.85
CA LEU A 138 -17.03 -9.84 1.14
C LEU A 138 -16.38 -9.32 -0.14
N TYR A 139 -17.11 -8.54 -0.94
CA TYR A 139 -16.58 -7.91 -2.15
C TYR A 139 -15.38 -7.02 -1.85
N MET A 140 -15.49 -6.12 -0.85
CA MET A 140 -14.38 -5.28 -0.42
C MET A 140 -13.17 -6.11 0.04
N GLY A 141 -13.41 -7.21 0.76
CA GLY A 141 -12.36 -8.14 1.16
C GLY A 141 -11.64 -8.77 -0.03
N VAL A 142 -12.37 -9.28 -1.02
CA VAL A 142 -11.79 -9.92 -2.21
C VAL A 142 -11.02 -8.93 -3.08
N VAL A 143 -11.61 -7.75 -3.37
CA VAL A 143 -10.97 -6.74 -4.22
C VAL A 143 -9.70 -6.19 -3.57
N SER A 144 -9.73 -5.94 -2.25
CA SER A 144 -8.55 -5.49 -1.50
C SER A 144 -7.41 -6.51 -1.53
N LEU A 145 -7.69 -7.81 -1.67
CA LEU A 145 -6.69 -8.87 -1.76
C LEU A 145 -6.08 -8.97 -3.17
N LEU A 146 -6.91 -8.86 -4.23
CA LEU A 146 -6.46 -8.96 -5.63
C LEU A 146 -5.43 -7.88 -6.01
N GLY A 147 -5.52 -6.71 -5.38
CA GLY A 147 -4.57 -5.60 -5.57
C GLY A 147 -3.19 -5.79 -4.89
N GLN A 148 -2.99 -6.88 -4.13
CA GLN A 148 -1.73 -7.17 -3.45
C GLN A 148 -0.82 -8.06 -4.30
N GLN A 149 0.45 -7.64 -4.44
CA GLN A 149 1.49 -8.43 -5.12
C GLN A 149 1.65 -9.84 -4.53
N PHE A 150 1.40 -10.01 -3.23
CA PHE A 150 1.41 -11.31 -2.56
C PHE A 150 0.41 -12.29 -3.18
N VAL A 151 -0.84 -11.87 -3.42
CA VAL A 151 -1.88 -12.74 -3.99
C VAL A 151 -1.55 -13.09 -5.44
N GLN A 152 -1.03 -12.14 -6.21
CA GLN A 152 -0.53 -12.40 -7.56
C GLN A 152 0.60 -13.45 -7.57
N ARG A 153 1.51 -13.39 -6.59
CA ARG A 153 2.57 -14.39 -6.44
C ARG A 153 2.05 -15.76 -5.97
N ILE A 154 1.02 -15.81 -5.13
CA ILE A 154 0.33 -17.07 -4.80
C ILE A 154 -0.31 -17.66 -6.06
N ALA A 155 -1.04 -16.86 -6.83
CA ALA A 155 -1.65 -17.32 -8.09
C ALA A 155 -0.58 -17.87 -9.05
N LEU A 156 0.61 -17.27 -9.06
CA LEU A 156 1.76 -17.75 -9.84
C LEU A 156 2.26 -19.13 -9.41
N LEU A 157 2.11 -19.53 -8.14
CA LEU A 157 2.46 -20.89 -7.69
C LEU A 157 1.59 -21.97 -8.36
N PHE A 158 0.34 -21.62 -8.69
CA PHE A 158 -0.63 -22.53 -9.31
C PHE A 158 -0.70 -22.39 -10.84
N MET A 159 0.06 -21.46 -11.42
CA MET A 159 0.04 -21.19 -12.86
C MET A 159 1.16 -21.94 -13.59
N PRO A 160 0.87 -22.67 -14.68
CA PRO A 160 1.91 -23.30 -15.48
C PRO A 160 2.76 -22.25 -16.21
N ILE A 161 4.06 -22.52 -16.36
CA ILE A 161 5.08 -21.61 -16.92
C ILE A 161 4.66 -21.01 -18.28
N LYS A 162 3.85 -21.73 -19.07
CA LYS A 162 3.40 -21.31 -20.41
C LYS A 162 2.39 -20.14 -20.41
N HIS A 163 1.63 -19.96 -19.32
CA HIS A 163 0.57 -18.94 -19.24
C HIS A 163 0.97 -17.76 -18.36
N GLN A 164 2.27 -17.62 -18.10
CA GLN A 164 2.75 -16.69 -17.11
C GLN A 164 2.66 -15.24 -17.62
N PRO A 165 2.04 -14.32 -16.86
CA PRO A 165 1.94 -12.91 -17.27
C PRO A 165 3.32 -12.24 -17.29
N ASP A 166 3.51 -11.32 -18.24
CA ASP A 166 4.73 -10.53 -18.40
C ASP A 166 4.86 -9.46 -17.31
N TYR A 167 5.21 -9.87 -16.10
CA TYR A 167 5.59 -8.94 -15.04
C TYR A 167 7.07 -8.54 -15.16
N THR A 168 7.37 -7.25 -14.98
CA THR A 168 8.74 -6.72 -15.04
C THR A 168 9.67 -7.39 -14.02
N TRP A 169 9.18 -7.65 -12.80
CA TRP A 169 9.96 -8.31 -11.74
C TRP A 169 10.32 -9.76 -12.10
N LEU A 170 9.51 -10.42 -12.91
CA LEU A 170 9.71 -11.82 -13.29
C LEU A 170 10.89 -12.03 -14.25
N ARG A 171 11.27 -10.99 -14.99
CA ARG A 171 12.42 -11.00 -15.90
C ARG A 171 13.76 -10.95 -15.15
N THR A 172 13.76 -10.43 -13.93
CA THR A 172 14.98 -10.19 -13.13
C THR A 172 15.34 -11.37 -12.22
N VAL A 173 14.35 -12.13 -11.74
CA VAL A 173 14.54 -13.19 -10.74
C VAL A 173 14.19 -14.57 -11.26
N LYS A 174 14.99 -15.58 -10.89
CA LYS A 174 14.75 -16.98 -11.24
C LYS A 174 13.48 -17.51 -10.55
N MET A 175 12.63 -18.22 -11.29
CA MET A 175 11.35 -18.78 -10.80
C MET A 175 11.44 -19.57 -9.48
N LYS A 176 12.49 -20.40 -9.30
CA LYS A 176 12.69 -21.18 -8.07
C LYS A 176 12.80 -20.29 -6.82
N ARG A 177 13.43 -19.13 -6.95
CA ARG A 177 13.59 -18.15 -5.85
C ARG A 177 12.26 -17.45 -5.55
N VAL A 178 11.46 -17.15 -6.58
CA VAL A 178 10.10 -16.60 -6.41
C VAL A 178 9.22 -17.57 -5.61
N HIS A 179 9.22 -18.86 -5.98
CA HIS A 179 8.43 -19.87 -5.25
C HIS A 179 8.90 -20.05 -3.80
N LEU A 180 10.22 -20.11 -3.57
CA LEU A 180 10.77 -20.17 -2.20
C LEU A 180 10.31 -18.97 -1.36
N PHE A 181 10.34 -17.77 -1.93
CA PHE A 181 9.88 -16.55 -1.27
C PHE A 181 8.39 -16.63 -0.92
N THR A 182 7.54 -17.08 -1.85
CA THR A 182 6.10 -17.23 -1.60
C THR A 182 5.80 -18.27 -0.52
N ILE A 183 6.55 -19.38 -0.46
CA ILE A 183 6.37 -20.40 0.58
C ILE A 183 6.70 -19.83 1.96
N ILE A 184 7.80 -19.07 2.08
CA ILE A 184 8.17 -18.40 3.34
C ILE A 184 7.08 -17.38 3.75
N GLN A 185 6.51 -16.63 2.80
CA GLN A 185 5.42 -15.70 3.08
C GLN A 185 4.13 -16.41 3.54
N ILE A 186 3.75 -17.53 2.90
CA ILE A 186 2.60 -18.34 3.31
C ILE A 186 2.84 -18.92 4.71
N ALA A 187 4.02 -19.47 4.99
CA ALA A 187 4.38 -19.98 6.31
C ALA A 187 4.28 -18.89 7.39
N SER A 188 4.67 -17.67 7.08
CA SER A 188 4.56 -16.52 7.98
C SER A 188 3.11 -16.15 8.29
N ILE A 189 2.21 -16.19 7.29
CA ILE A 189 0.77 -15.95 7.49
C ILE A 189 0.13 -17.06 8.31
N VAL A 190 0.49 -18.32 8.06
CA VAL A 190 0.01 -19.45 8.84
C VAL A 190 0.45 -19.33 10.30
N ALA A 191 1.70 -18.93 10.55
CA ALA A 191 2.19 -18.68 11.90
C ALA A 191 1.41 -17.56 12.60
N LEU A 192 1.15 -16.43 11.91
CA LEU A 192 0.30 -15.36 12.45
C LEU A 192 -1.13 -15.83 12.74
N PHE A 193 -1.69 -16.67 11.87
CA PHE A 193 -3.03 -17.21 12.02
C PHE A 193 -3.11 -18.16 13.22
N ALA A 194 -2.09 -19.00 13.43
CA ALA A 194 -1.98 -19.86 14.61
C ALA A 194 -1.94 -19.04 15.91
N VAL A 195 -1.14 -17.97 15.94
CA VAL A 195 -1.09 -17.07 17.10
C VAL A 195 -2.44 -16.39 17.35
N LYS A 196 -3.14 -15.95 16.28
CA LYS A 196 -4.46 -15.33 16.40
C LYS A 196 -5.50 -16.24 17.06
N PHE A 197 -5.44 -17.56 16.83
CA PHE A 197 -6.36 -18.50 17.49
C PHE A 197 -6.07 -18.71 18.98
N THR A 198 -4.85 -18.44 19.43
CA THR A 198 -4.50 -18.56 20.85
C THR A 198 -5.02 -17.35 21.64
N LYS A 199 -6.21 -17.51 22.25
CA LYS A 199 -6.91 -16.46 23.01
C LYS A 199 -6.04 -15.77 24.08
N SER A 200 -5.16 -16.51 24.76
CA SER A 200 -4.29 -15.99 25.82
C SER A 200 -3.24 -14.98 25.32
N ILE A 201 -2.87 -15.01 24.04
CA ILE A 201 -1.85 -14.15 23.44
C ILE A 201 -2.50 -12.95 22.72
N SER A 202 -3.83 -12.91 22.58
CA SER A 202 -4.56 -11.90 21.81
C SER A 202 -4.33 -10.46 22.29
N MET A 203 -4.02 -10.24 23.57
CA MET A 203 -3.71 -8.90 24.11
C MET A 203 -2.35 -8.37 23.61
N VAL A 204 -1.41 -9.26 23.29
CA VAL A 204 -0.05 -8.94 22.81
C VAL A 204 0.03 -9.02 21.26
N PHE A 205 -1.11 -9.23 20.60
CA PHE A 205 -1.19 -9.54 19.18
C PHE A 205 -0.40 -8.58 18.27
N PRO A 206 -0.51 -7.24 18.41
CA PRO A 206 0.23 -6.36 17.51
C PRO A 206 1.72 -6.23 17.84
N LEU A 207 2.14 -6.45 19.10
CA LEU A 207 3.57 -6.59 19.43
C LEU A 207 4.15 -7.84 18.75
N MET A 208 3.40 -8.94 18.74
CA MET A 208 3.79 -10.15 18.03
C MET A 208 3.88 -9.94 16.52
N LEU A 209 2.95 -9.17 15.94
CA LEU A 209 3.03 -8.78 14.52
C LEU A 209 4.33 -8.03 14.21
N VAL A 210 4.73 -7.08 15.05
CA VAL A 210 6.01 -6.35 14.88
C VAL A 210 7.18 -7.33 14.90
N LEU A 211 7.23 -8.19 15.93
CA LEU A 211 8.30 -9.15 16.12
C LEU A 211 8.38 -10.14 14.94
N MET A 212 7.22 -10.61 14.45
CA MET A 212 7.15 -11.48 13.28
C MET A 212 7.67 -10.80 12.02
N VAL A 213 7.34 -9.51 11.81
CA VAL A 213 7.87 -8.72 10.67
C VAL A 213 9.39 -8.54 10.78
N ILE A 214 9.93 -8.28 11.97
CA ILE A 214 11.39 -8.17 12.21
C ILE A 214 12.07 -9.51 11.92
N ILE A 215 11.54 -10.62 12.44
CA ILE A 215 12.08 -11.96 12.19
C ILE A 215 12.07 -12.27 10.69
N ARG A 216 10.99 -11.92 9.99
CA ARG A 216 10.90 -12.07 8.53
C ARG A 216 11.98 -11.25 7.82
N MET A 217 12.18 -9.99 8.20
CA MET A 217 13.19 -9.12 7.61
C MET A 217 14.58 -9.74 7.75
N TYR A 218 14.95 -10.17 8.95
CA TYR A 218 16.24 -10.81 9.23
C TYR A 218 16.41 -12.15 8.47
N LEU A 219 15.35 -12.97 8.41
CA LEU A 219 15.38 -14.25 7.71
C LEU A 219 15.55 -14.07 6.19
N LEU A 220 14.88 -13.07 5.61
CA LEU A 220 14.95 -12.80 4.17
C LEU A 220 16.30 -12.23 3.73
N GLU A 221 16.91 -11.35 4.54
CA GLU A 221 18.25 -10.82 4.29
C GLU A 221 19.34 -11.90 4.28
N LYS A 222 19.13 -13.00 5.01
CA LYS A 222 20.08 -14.14 5.05
C LYS A 222 19.94 -15.09 3.85
N ILE A 223 18.74 -15.21 3.25
CA ILE A 223 18.42 -16.23 2.23
C ILE A 223 18.53 -15.68 0.80
N PHE A 224 18.28 -14.38 0.60
CA PHE A 224 18.19 -13.74 -0.72
C PHE A 224 19.27 -12.68 -0.93
N THR A 225 19.67 -12.51 -2.19
CA THR A 225 20.58 -11.41 -2.55
C THR A 225 19.83 -10.07 -2.58
N PRO A 226 20.50 -8.93 -2.33
CA PRO A 226 19.84 -7.63 -2.26
C PRO A 226 19.16 -7.22 -3.58
N GLN A 227 19.65 -7.68 -4.72
CA GLN A 227 19.03 -7.43 -6.03
C GLN A 227 17.74 -8.22 -6.23
N GLU A 228 17.71 -9.48 -5.78
CA GLU A 228 16.50 -10.31 -5.81
C GLU A 228 15.45 -9.75 -4.83
N LEU A 229 15.88 -9.25 -3.67
CA LEU A 229 15.00 -8.68 -2.66
C LEU A 229 14.34 -7.38 -3.12
N VAL A 230 15.08 -6.50 -3.80
CA VAL A 230 14.55 -5.25 -4.39
C VAL A 230 13.61 -5.54 -5.58
N ALA A 231 13.81 -6.66 -6.28
CA ALA A 231 12.92 -7.06 -7.38
C ALA A 231 11.62 -7.74 -6.87
N LEU A 232 11.70 -8.46 -5.74
CA LEU A 232 10.57 -9.21 -5.16
C LEU A 232 9.76 -8.42 -4.13
N ASP A 233 10.39 -7.46 -3.47
CA ASP A 233 9.79 -6.56 -2.50
C ASP A 233 10.22 -5.13 -2.84
N ASP A 234 9.27 -4.19 -2.82
CA ASP A 234 9.65 -2.78 -2.86
C ASP A 234 10.55 -2.52 -1.64
N LYS A 235 11.64 -1.76 -1.85
CA LYS A 235 12.60 -1.47 -0.77
C LYS A 235 11.83 -0.99 0.46
N VAL A 236 11.81 -1.81 1.52
CA VAL A 236 11.22 -1.43 2.80
C VAL A 236 12.01 -0.20 3.23
N CYS A 237 11.37 0.98 3.22
CA CYS A 237 11.98 2.17 3.82
C CYS A 237 12.31 1.75 5.26
N GLY A 238 13.59 1.78 5.63
CA GLY A 238 13.98 1.42 6.98
C GLY A 238 13.20 2.27 7.98
N PHE A 239 12.93 1.76 9.17
CA PHE A 239 12.25 2.50 10.25
C PHE A 239 12.84 3.92 10.43
N THR A 240 14.15 4.09 10.15
CA THR A 240 14.90 5.35 10.16
C THR A 240 14.55 6.33 9.01
N GLU A 241 14.18 5.85 7.82
CA GLU A 241 13.70 6.69 6.70
C GLU A 241 12.26 7.17 6.92
N ILE A 242 11.49 6.49 7.78
CA ILE A 242 10.13 6.91 8.19
C ILE A 242 10.20 8.04 9.24
N MET A 243 11.25 8.05 10.06
CA MET A 243 11.47 9.06 11.13
C MET A 243 12.24 10.30 10.67
N THR A 244 12.77 10.33 9.44
CA THR A 244 13.49 11.49 8.91
C THR A 244 12.63 12.24 7.89
N PRO A 245 12.54 13.58 7.98
CA PRO A 245 11.81 14.37 6.98
C PRO A 245 12.45 14.18 5.60
N PRO A 246 11.65 14.24 4.52
CA PRO A 246 12.19 14.10 3.17
C PRO A 246 13.10 15.29 2.89
N THR A 247 14.40 15.08 2.96
CA THR A 247 15.34 16.03 2.34
C THR A 247 15.08 15.93 0.84
N LYS A 248 14.71 17.05 0.20
CA LYS A 248 14.50 17.17 -1.26
C LYS A 248 15.59 16.43 -2.03
N ARG A 249 15.37 15.16 -2.39
CA ARG A 249 16.17 14.50 -3.40
C ARG A 249 15.67 15.04 -4.73
N ARG A 250 16.45 15.98 -5.29
CA ARG A 250 16.29 16.42 -6.68
C ARG A 250 16.22 15.16 -7.55
N PRO A 251 15.31 15.07 -8.53
CA PRO A 251 15.31 13.95 -9.46
C PRO A 251 16.67 13.96 -10.16
N LYS A 252 17.47 12.91 -9.97
CA LYS A 252 18.55 12.60 -10.91
C LYS A 252 17.85 12.25 -12.21
N VAL A 253 17.84 13.22 -13.13
CA VAL A 253 17.61 13.01 -14.54
C VAL A 253 18.54 11.88 -14.97
N ILE A 254 18.00 10.68 -15.17
CA ILE A 254 18.69 9.62 -15.89
C ILE A 254 18.63 10.06 -17.34
N LEU A 255 19.65 10.81 -17.73
CA LEU A 255 19.90 11.22 -19.11
C LEU A 255 20.36 9.97 -19.88
N ASN A 256 19.45 9.49 -20.73
CA ASN A 256 19.64 8.78 -22.00
C ASN A 256 20.65 7.62 -22.09
N SER A 257 20.10 6.44 -22.40
CA SER A 257 20.75 5.47 -23.29
C SER A 257 19.69 4.66 -24.07
N ALA A 258 18.72 5.34 -24.69
CA ALA A 258 17.72 4.68 -25.54
C ALA A 258 17.22 5.59 -26.70
N THR A 259 18.01 6.58 -27.10
CA THR A 259 17.65 7.53 -28.17
C THR A 259 18.85 7.80 -29.08
N ASP A 260 19.54 6.76 -29.51
CA ASP A 260 20.55 6.88 -30.60
C ASP A 260 20.41 5.78 -31.69
N GLU A 261 19.53 4.79 -31.54
CA GLU A 261 19.30 3.78 -32.60
C GLU A 261 18.11 4.08 -33.54
N GLU A 262 17.14 4.89 -33.12
CA GLU A 262 15.94 5.14 -33.95
C GLU A 262 16.11 6.30 -34.96
N SER A 263 17.12 7.17 -34.76
CA SER A 263 17.38 8.32 -35.63
C SER A 263 18.29 8.03 -36.83
N ALA A 264 18.88 6.83 -36.92
CA ALA A 264 19.79 6.44 -37.99
C ALA A 264 19.11 5.66 -39.15
N ALA A 265 17.88 5.19 -38.96
CA ALA A 265 17.19 4.30 -39.90
C ALA A 265 16.36 5.02 -40.99
N PHE A 266 16.27 6.36 -40.96
CA PHE A 266 15.52 7.13 -41.96
C PHE A 266 16.42 8.12 -42.71
N ARG A 267 17.32 7.62 -43.56
CA ARG A 267 17.89 8.39 -44.66
C ARG A 267 17.31 7.89 -45.99
N PRO A 268 16.49 8.68 -46.70
CA PRO A 268 16.23 8.39 -48.11
C PRO A 268 17.49 8.69 -48.93
N ARG A 269 17.90 7.71 -49.73
CA ARG A 269 19.08 7.74 -50.61
C ARG A 269 18.74 8.51 -51.90
N ALA A 270 19.42 9.63 -52.10
CA ALA A 270 19.84 10.27 -53.36
C ALA A 270 18.83 10.68 -54.46
N LYS A 271 18.90 11.96 -54.86
CA LYS A 271 18.93 12.33 -56.28
C LYS A 271 19.89 13.51 -56.52
N SER A 272 20.94 13.21 -57.28
CA SER A 272 21.93 14.14 -57.82
C SER A 272 21.29 15.08 -58.85
N ARG A 273 21.60 16.38 -58.79
CA ARG A 273 21.49 17.30 -59.93
C ARG A 273 22.51 18.44 -59.79
N ASN A 274 23.57 18.35 -60.58
CA ASN A 274 24.46 19.44 -60.97
C ASN A 274 23.70 20.50 -61.78
N GLY A 275 24.13 21.77 -61.68
CA GLY A 275 23.80 22.79 -62.67
C GLY A 275 23.80 24.22 -62.12
N SER A 276 24.98 24.79 -61.87
CA SER A 276 25.17 26.24 -61.79
C SER A 276 25.48 26.79 -63.19
N VAL A 277 24.70 27.78 -63.65
CA VAL A 277 25.03 28.63 -64.80
C VAL A 277 24.78 30.09 -64.37
N PRO A 278 25.70 31.03 -64.66
CA PRO A 278 25.67 32.37 -64.10
C PRO A 278 24.89 33.34 -64.98
N PHE A 279 24.31 34.38 -64.37
CA PHE A 279 23.85 35.57 -65.08
C PHE A 279 24.50 36.82 -64.49
N THR A 280 25.19 37.54 -65.36
CA THR A 280 25.51 38.97 -65.29
C THR A 280 25.50 39.47 -66.75
N PRO A 281 25.35 40.78 -67.00
CA PRO A 281 25.03 41.87 -66.07
C PRO A 281 23.54 42.27 -66.10
#